data_AF-A0A0G2GMU4-F1
#
_entry.id   AF-A0A0G2GMU4-F1
#
_cell.length_a   1.000
_cell.length_b   1.000
_cell.length_c   1.000
_cell.angle_alpha   90.00
_cell.angle_beta   90.00
_cell.angle_gamma   90.00
#
_symmetry.space_group_name_H-M   'P 1'
#
loop_
_entity.id
_entity.type
_entity.pdbx_description
1 polymer ?
#
loop_
_entity_poly.entity_id
_entity_poly.type
_entity_poly.pdbx_seq_one_letter_code
_entity_poly.pdbx_strand_id
1 'polypeptide(L)'
;MENTQDTPSAVPLDSPFRTQAIHPSLPGFKVTSTHPSHQLNPITNTAWTVSELEALGLKTLLAEHPDPESASKAQEEAVKQLKAHVDANENKRKQIEREMQDAERTRELERKIFENMRKEKKGKEEEEEEDNGGEV
;
A
#
# COMPACT_ATOMS: atom_id res chain seq x y z
N MET A 1 -35.71 15.25 -36.33
CA MET A 1 -34.49 14.89 -37.08
C MET A 1 -33.58 14.19 -36.11
N GLU A 2 -33.68 12.87 -36.02
CA GLU A 2 -32.82 12.06 -35.15
C GLU A 2 -31.43 12.01 -35.78
N ASN A 3 -30.44 12.43 -35.00
CA ASN A 3 -29.05 12.44 -35.41
C ASN A 3 -28.51 11.02 -35.20
N THR A 4 -28.59 10.17 -36.22
CA THR A 4 -27.96 8.85 -36.22
C THR A 4 -26.46 9.04 -36.32
N GLN A 5 -25.83 9.12 -35.15
CA GLN A 5 -24.38 9.10 -35.01
C GLN A 5 -23.90 7.71 -35.43
N ASP A 6 -23.50 7.58 -36.70
CA ASP A 6 -22.81 6.42 -37.26
C ASP A 6 -21.56 6.14 -36.42
N THR A 7 -21.67 5.21 -35.47
CA THR A 7 -20.50 4.66 -34.80
C THR A 7 -19.84 3.70 -35.80
N PRO A 8 -18.57 3.91 -36.18
CA PRO A 8 -17.92 2.99 -37.10
C PRO A 8 -17.90 1.61 -36.46
N SER A 9 -18.57 0.65 -37.09
CA SER A 9 -18.59 -0.76 -36.70
C SER A 9 -17.16 -1.21 -36.38
N ALA A 10 -16.90 -1.55 -35.12
CA ALA A 10 -15.57 -1.93 -34.68
C ALA A 10 -15.12 -3.18 -35.44
N VAL A 11 -14.00 -3.09 -36.15
CA VAL A 11 -13.43 -4.22 -36.90
C VAL A 11 -13.19 -5.39 -35.94
N PRO A 12 -13.71 -6.61 -36.18
CA PRO A 12 -13.49 -7.75 -35.28
C PRO A 12 -12.01 -8.04 -35.04
N LEU A 13 -11.64 -8.55 -33.85
CA LEU A 13 -10.24 -8.85 -33.51
C LEU A 13 -9.61 -9.88 -34.46
N ASP A 14 -10.42 -10.81 -34.95
CA ASP A 14 -9.99 -11.87 -35.88
C ASP A 14 -9.96 -11.41 -37.34
N SER A 15 -10.29 -10.15 -37.63
CA SER A 15 -10.28 -9.65 -39.00
C SER A 15 -8.85 -9.59 -39.55
N PRO A 16 -8.60 -10.12 -40.76
CA PRO A 16 -7.28 -10.04 -41.40
C PRO A 16 -6.84 -8.61 -41.69
N PHE A 17 -7.77 -7.65 -41.66
CA PHE A 17 -7.44 -6.22 -41.77
C PHE A 17 -6.56 -5.73 -40.60
N ARG A 18 -6.67 -6.35 -39.41
CA ARG A 18 -5.86 -6.01 -38.23
C ARG A 18 -4.43 -6.56 -38.29
N THR A 19 -4.14 -7.50 -39.19
CA THR A 19 -2.80 -8.10 -39.33
C THR A 19 -2.04 -7.56 -40.55
N GLN A 20 -2.67 -6.74 -41.39
CA GLN A 20 -2.01 -6.04 -42.48
C GLN A 20 -1.33 -4.76 -41.98
N ALA A 21 -0.10 -4.54 -42.44
CA ALA A 21 0.62 -3.32 -42.13
C ALA A 21 -0.11 -2.10 -42.73
N ILE A 22 -0.26 -1.04 -41.94
CA ILE A 22 -0.89 0.22 -42.38
C ILE A 22 -0.10 0.91 -43.50
N HIS A 23 1.15 0.51 -43.73
CA HIS A 23 1.99 1.02 -44.81
C HIS A 23 2.96 -0.08 -45.31
N PRO A 24 3.21 -0.18 -46.63
CA PRO A 24 4.07 -1.22 -47.21
C PRO A 24 5.54 -1.17 -46.76
N SER A 25 6.01 -0.04 -46.25
CA SER A 25 7.38 0.08 -45.71
C SER A 25 7.52 -0.35 -44.25
N LEU A 26 6.42 -0.62 -43.56
CA LEU A 26 6.46 -1.09 -42.18
C LEU A 26 6.62 -2.61 -42.17
N PRO A 27 7.55 -3.15 -41.37
CA PRO A 27 7.66 -4.60 -41.21
C PRO A 27 6.35 -5.14 -40.64
N GLY A 28 5.77 -6.15 -41.29
CA GLY A 28 4.57 -6.81 -40.81
C GLY A 28 4.85 -7.50 -39.46
N PHE A 29 4.23 -7.02 -38.39
CA PHE A 29 4.35 -7.62 -37.07
C PHE A 29 3.42 -8.83 -36.98
N LYS A 30 4.00 -10.03 -36.83
CA LYS A 30 3.24 -11.26 -36.59
C LYS A 30 3.28 -11.56 -35.10
N VAL A 31 2.11 -11.55 -34.46
CA VAL A 31 1.96 -12.11 -33.11
C VAL A 31 2.24 -13.61 -33.23
N THR A 32 3.38 -14.06 -32.71
CA THR A 32 3.73 -15.48 -32.75
C THR A 32 2.95 -16.23 -31.67
N SER A 33 1.97 -17.03 -32.07
CA SER A 33 1.17 -17.89 -31.16
C SER A 33 1.96 -19.08 -30.59
N THR A 34 3.26 -19.19 -30.88
CA THR A 34 4.06 -20.39 -30.63
C THR A 34 4.45 -20.52 -29.15
N HIS A 35 4.50 -19.42 -28.41
CA HIS A 35 4.87 -19.40 -26.99
C HIS A 35 3.75 -18.79 -26.14
N PRO A 36 3.56 -19.26 -24.90
CA PRO A 36 2.64 -18.62 -23.98
C PRO A 36 3.13 -17.19 -23.66
N SER A 37 2.18 -16.29 -23.40
CA SER A 37 2.43 -14.85 -23.22
C SER A 37 3.49 -14.51 -22.16
N HIS A 38 3.59 -15.32 -21.10
CA HIS A 38 4.56 -15.12 -20.01
C HIS A 38 6.01 -15.49 -20.39
N GLN A 39 6.23 -16.15 -21.52
CA GLN A 39 7.57 -16.47 -22.05
C GLN A 39 8.03 -15.49 -23.15
N LEU A 40 7.20 -14.51 -23.47
CA LEU A 40 7.48 -13.51 -24.49
C LEU A 40 7.90 -12.19 -23.83
N ASN A 41 8.83 -11.50 -24.46
CA ASN A 41 9.18 -10.14 -24.10
C ASN A 41 8.00 -9.22 -24.48
N PRO A 42 7.43 -8.44 -23.54
CA PRO A 42 6.23 -7.65 -23.81
C PRO A 42 6.45 -6.50 -24.81
N ILE A 43 7.70 -6.11 -25.06
CA ILE A 43 8.05 -5.03 -26.00
C ILE A 43 8.24 -5.58 -27.41
N THR A 44 9.00 -6.67 -27.55
CA THR A 44 9.34 -7.23 -28.87
C THR A 44 8.41 -8.34 -29.31
N ASN A 45 7.63 -8.92 -28.39
CA ASN A 45 6.77 -10.08 -28.58
C ASN A 45 7.51 -11.29 -29.17
N THR A 46 8.81 -11.38 -28.88
CA THR A 46 9.67 -12.52 -29.20
C THR A 46 10.01 -13.27 -27.91
N ALA A 47 10.42 -14.53 -28.02
CA ALA A 47 10.96 -15.25 -26.87
C ALA A 47 12.16 -14.49 -26.28
N TRP A 48 12.29 -14.54 -24.95
CA TRP A 48 13.41 -13.91 -24.26
C TRP A 48 14.75 -14.53 -24.67
N THR A 49 15.72 -13.68 -24.98
CA THR A 49 17.10 -14.13 -25.20
C THR A 49 17.80 -14.40 -23.87
N VAL A 50 18.80 -15.29 -23.86
CA VAL A 50 19.55 -15.63 -22.64
C VAL A 50 20.21 -14.39 -22.03
N SER A 51 20.75 -13.49 -22.86
CA SER A 51 21.34 -12.23 -22.41
C SER A 51 20.33 -11.30 -21.75
N GLU A 52 19.10 -11.22 -22.25
CA GLU A 52 18.06 -10.40 -21.63
C GLU A 52 17.59 -10.98 -20.30
N LEU A 53 17.44 -12.32 -20.23
CA LEU A 53 17.07 -13.00 -18.99
C LEU A 53 18.11 -12.81 -17.89
N GLU A 54 19.39 -12.78 -18.25
CA GLU A 54 20.48 -12.52 -17.32
C GLU A 54 20.53 -11.04 -16.91
N ALA A 55 20.45 -10.12 -17.87
CA ALA A 55 20.50 -8.67 -17.60
C ALA A 55 19.36 -8.20 -16.68
N LEU A 56 18.18 -8.81 -16.80
CA LEU A 56 17.00 -8.48 -16.00
C LEU A 56 16.85 -9.36 -14.75
N GLY A 57 17.78 -10.28 -14.50
CA GLY A 57 17.68 -11.23 -13.36
C GLY A 57 16.48 -12.18 -13.44
N LEU A 58 15.86 -12.33 -14.61
CA LEU A 58 14.71 -13.21 -14.81
C LEU A 58 15.12 -14.69 -14.84
N LYS A 59 16.38 -14.99 -15.16
CA LYS A 59 16.91 -16.36 -15.19
C LYS A 59 16.77 -17.06 -13.84
N THR A 60 17.04 -16.35 -12.73
CA THR A 60 16.90 -16.92 -11.37
C THR A 60 15.45 -17.11 -11.01
N LEU A 61 14.60 -16.12 -11.31
CA LEU A 61 13.17 -16.17 -11.03
C LEU A 61 12.47 -17.31 -11.77
N LEU A 62 12.83 -17.56 -13.03
CA LEU A 62 12.32 -18.69 -13.81
C LEU A 62 12.82 -20.04 -13.27
N ALA A 63 14.01 -20.10 -12.68
CA ALA A 63 14.52 -21.32 -12.04
C ALA A 63 13.80 -21.61 -10.72
N GLU A 64 13.46 -20.56 -9.96
CA GLU A 64 12.70 -20.66 -8.70
C GLU A 64 11.22 -20.97 -8.93
N HIS A 65 10.64 -20.40 -10.00
CA HIS A 65 9.24 -20.59 -10.38
C HIS A 65 9.11 -20.98 -11.86
N PRO A 66 9.36 -22.26 -12.20
CA PRO A 66 9.27 -22.74 -13.58
C PRO A 66 7.84 -22.71 -14.13
N ASP A 67 6.86 -22.95 -13.26
CA ASP A 67 5.45 -23.03 -13.62
C ASP A 67 4.68 -21.78 -13.16
N PRO A 68 3.69 -21.31 -13.94
CA PRO A 68 2.87 -20.15 -13.58
C PRO A 68 2.11 -20.36 -12.26
N GLU A 69 1.69 -21.60 -11.96
CA GLU A 69 1.04 -21.93 -10.69
C GLU A 69 2.00 -21.79 -9.50
N SER A 70 3.28 -22.15 -9.67
CA SER A 70 4.29 -21.99 -8.63
C SER A 70 4.55 -20.51 -8.34
N ALA A 71 4.67 -19.70 -9.40
CA ALA A 71 4.80 -18.25 -9.26
C ALA A 71 3.58 -17.63 -8.56
N SER A 72 2.36 -18.05 -8.91
CA SER A 72 1.13 -17.57 -8.26
C SER A 72 1.10 -17.91 -6.78
N LYS A 73 1.44 -19.14 -6.40
CA LYS A 73 1.50 -19.57 -4.99
C LYS A 73 2.53 -18.77 -4.20
N ALA A 74 3.72 -18.56 -4.76
CA ALA A 74 4.75 -17.75 -4.12
C ALA A 74 4.30 -16.29 -3.90
N GLN A 75 3.59 -15.71 -4.86
CA GLN A 75 2.97 -14.39 -4.70
C GLN A 75 1.91 -14.39 -3.60
N GLU A 76 1.02 -15.38 -3.56
CA GLU A 76 -0.01 -15.51 -2.52
C GLU A 76 0.60 -15.64 -1.12
N GLU A 77 1.66 -16.43 -0.96
CA GLU A 77 2.39 -16.59 0.29
C GLU A 77 3.06 -15.28 0.72
N ALA A 78 3.71 -14.57 -0.21
CA ALA A 78 4.32 -13.27 0.05
C ALA A 78 3.27 -12.23 0.49
N VAL A 79 2.12 -12.18 -0.21
CA VAL A 79 0.99 -11.32 0.14
C VAL A 79 0.46 -11.66 1.53
N LYS A 80 0.31 -12.94 1.86
CA LYS A 80 -0.14 -13.40 3.18
C LYS A 80 0.82 -12.98 4.29
N GLN A 81 2.12 -13.15 4.09
CA GLN A 81 3.13 -12.73 5.06
C GLN A 81 3.13 -11.21 5.26
N LEU A 82 3.04 -10.45 4.17
CA LEU A 82 2.98 -8.99 4.23
C LEU A 82 1.73 -8.53 4.98
N LYS A 83 0.58 -9.13 4.69
CA LYS A 83 -0.68 -8.83 5.39
C LYS A 83 -0.56 -9.10 6.89
N ALA A 84 -0.02 -10.25 7.27
CA ALA A 84 0.20 -10.58 8.69
C ALA A 84 1.12 -9.56 9.39
N HIS A 85 2.16 -9.08 8.69
CA HIS A 85 3.05 -8.05 9.22
C HIS A 85 2.36 -6.69 9.37
N VAL A 86 1.52 -6.30 8.41
CA VAL A 86 0.71 -5.07 8.49
C VAL A 86 -0.27 -5.14 9.66
N ASP A 87 -1.02 -6.24 9.79
CA ASP A 87 -1.98 -6.44 10.88
C ASP A 87 -1.30 -6.41 12.26
N ALA A 88 -0.13 -7.06 12.38
CA ALA A 88 0.65 -7.04 13.61
C ALA A 88 1.12 -5.63 13.99
N ASN A 89 1.56 -4.84 13.01
CA ASN A 89 1.97 -3.46 13.23
C ASN A 89 0.80 -2.54 13.57
N GLU A 90 -0.36 -2.74 12.94
CA GLU A 90 -1.57 -2.00 13.27
C GLU A 90 -2.01 -2.28 14.72
N ASN A 91 -1.96 -3.54 15.15
CA ASN A 91 -2.28 -3.91 16.53
C ASN A 91 -1.31 -3.29 17.54
N LYS A 92 0.00 -3.29 17.24
CA LYS A 92 0.99 -2.60 18.08
C LYS A 92 0.71 -1.10 18.17
N ARG A 93 0.38 -0.45 17.06
CA ARG A 93 0.01 0.98 17.05
C ARG A 93 -1.22 1.25 17.91
N LYS A 94 -2.27 0.44 17.78
CA LYS A 94 -3.48 0.56 18.61
C LYS A 94 -3.18 0.36 20.10
N GLN A 95 -2.26 -0.56 20.43
CA GLN A 95 -1.87 -0.80 21.82
C GLN A 95 -1.12 0.41 22.41
N ILE A 96 -0.11 0.92 21.68
CA ILE A 96 0.64 2.10 22.09
C ILE A 96 -0.28 3.31 22.27
N GLU A 97 -1.25 3.50 21.37
CA GLU A 97 -2.22 4.60 21.47
C GLU A 97 -3.05 4.52 22.76
N ARG A 98 -3.51 3.32 23.13
CA ARG A 98 -4.25 3.11 24.39
C ARG A 98 -3.38 3.40 25.60
N GLU A 99 -2.15 2.89 25.61
CA GLU A 99 -1.20 3.12 26.71
C GLU A 99 -0.86 4.60 26.86
N MET A 100 -0.71 5.30 25.74
CA MET A 100 -0.49 6.75 25.73
C MET A 100 -1.69 7.50 26.32
N GLN A 101 -2.90 7.12 25.93
CA GLN A 101 -4.13 7.72 26.46
C GLN A 101 -4.29 7.48 27.97
N ASP A 102 -3.97 6.27 28.45
CA ASP A 102 -4.05 5.95 29.88
C ASP A 102 -2.97 6.69 30.70
N ALA A 103 -1.76 6.82 30.14
CA ALA A 103 -0.70 7.62 30.74
C ALA A 103 -1.08 9.11 30.81
N GLU A 104 -1.72 9.63 29.75
CA GLU A 104 -2.22 11.01 29.71
C GLU A 104 -3.31 11.26 30.75
N ARG A 105 -4.30 10.35 30.85
CA ARG A 105 -5.34 10.42 31.89
C ARG A 105 -4.74 10.43 33.29
N THR A 106 -3.78 9.53 33.56
CA THR A 106 -3.10 9.46 34.86
C THR A 106 -2.40 10.77 35.19
N ARG A 107 -1.65 11.31 34.22
CA ARG A 107 -0.94 12.59 34.37
C ARG A 107 -1.90 13.76 34.60
N GLU A 108 -3.07 13.77 33.97
CA GLU A 108 -4.08 14.81 34.16
C GLU A 108 -4.72 14.75 35.55
N LEU A 109 -5.03 13.54 36.04
CA LEU A 109 -5.50 13.34 37.41
C LEU A 109 -4.45 13.80 38.44
N GLU A 110 -3.18 13.42 38.27
CA GLU A 110 -2.09 13.88 39.13
C GLU A 110 -1.98 15.40 39.13
N ARG A 111 -1.98 16.03 37.95
CA ARG A 111 -1.96 17.50 37.82
C ARG A 111 -3.10 18.15 38.60
N LYS A 112 -4.32 17.61 38.50
CA LYS A 112 -5.49 18.13 39.21
C LYS A 112 -5.37 17.98 40.72
N ILE A 113 -4.85 16.85 41.19
CA ILE A 113 -4.57 16.62 42.63
C ILE A 113 -3.54 17.65 43.12
N PHE A 114 -2.43 17.83 42.40
CA PHE A 114 -1.41 18.81 42.76
C PHE A 114 -1.93 20.24 42.78
N GLU A 115 -2.77 20.61 41.80
CA GLU A 115 -3.37 21.94 41.75
C GLU A 115 -4.32 22.18 42.93
N ASN A 116 -5.13 21.18 43.29
CA ASN A 116 -6.01 21.27 44.46
C ASN A 116 -5.21 21.38 45.76
N MET A 117 -4.19 20.56 45.96
CA MET A 117 -3.32 20.64 47.15
C MET A 117 -2.61 22.00 47.26
N ARG A 118 -2.23 22.59 46.12
CA ARG A 118 -1.63 23.94 46.08
C ARG A 118 -2.66 25.01 46.47
N LYS A 119 -3.89 24.92 45.99
CA LYS A 119 -4.98 25.85 46.35
C LYS A 119 -5.34 25.74 47.82
N GLU A 120 -5.46 24.53 48.37
CA GLU A 120 -5.73 24.29 49.79
C GLU A 120 -4.62 24.85 50.68
N LYS A 121 -3.34 24.67 50.31
CA LYS A 121 -2.22 25.29 51.04
C LYS A 121 -2.32 26.81 51.05
N LYS A 122 -2.56 27.42 49.89
CA LYS A 122 -2.69 28.89 49.78
C LYS A 122 -3.87 29.42 50.59
N GLY A 123 -5.01 28.72 50.59
CA GLY A 123 -6.17 29.09 51.41
C GLY A 123 -5.91 29.02 52.91
N LYS A 124 -5.16 28.00 53.37
CA LYS A 124 -4.75 27.91 54.79
C LYS A 124 -3.78 29.01 55.20
N GLU A 125 -2.83 29.36 54.33
CA GLU A 125 -1.91 30.48 54.57
C GLU A 125 -2.67 31.82 54.65
N GLU A 126 -3.71 32.02 53.83
CA GLU A 126 -4.57 33.21 53.87
C GLU A 126 -5.47 33.26 55.13
N GLU A 127 -6.04 32.13 55.58
CA GLU A 127 -6.79 32.05 56.84
C GLU A 127 -5.90 32.33 58.07
N GLU A 128 -4.67 31.82 58.10
CA GLU A 128 -3.73 32.08 59.22
C GLU A 128 -3.23 33.54 59.27
N GLU A 129 -3.19 34.24 58.13
CA GLU A 129 -2.89 35.68 58.08
C GLU A 129 -4.09 36.54 58.52
N GLU A 130 -5.33 36.15 58.19
CA GLU A 130 -6.53 36.86 58.65
C GLU A 130 -6.78 36.69 60.17
N ASP A 131 -6.53 35.50 60.73
CA ASP A 131 -6.72 35.24 62.16
C ASP A 131 -5.65 35.94 63.04
N ASN A 132 -4.42 36.14 62.53
CA ASN A 132 -3.37 36.92 63.21
C ASN A 132 -3.51 38.44 63.03
N GLY A 133 -4.34 38.91 62.09
CA GLY A 133 -4.57 40.33 61.85
C GLY A 133 -5.66 40.96 62.73
N GLY A 134 -6.36 40.16 63.54
CA GLY A 134 -7.53 40.57 64.34
C GLY A 134 -7.26 41.05 65.77
N GLU A 135 -6.02 40.95 66.29
CA GLU A 135 -5.64 41.53 67.59
C GLU A 135 -4.89 42.86 67.41
N VAL A 136 -5.63 43.97 67.26
CA VAL A 136 -5.18 45.32 67.62
C VAL A 136 -6.31 46.11 68.26
#